data_AF-A0A833GBI1-F1
#
_entry.id   AF-A0A833GBI1-F1
#
_cell.length_a   1.000
_cell.length_b   1.000
_cell.length_c   1.000
_cell.angle_alpha   90.00
_cell.angle_beta   90.00
_cell.angle_gamma   90.00
#
_symmetry.space_group_name_H-M   'P 1'
#
loop_
_entity.id
_entity.type
_entity.pdbx_description
1 polymer ?
#
loop_
_entity_poly.entity_id
_entity_poly.type
_entity_poly.pdbx_seq_one_letter_code
_entity_poly.pdbx_strand_id
1 'polypeptide(L)' 'MKQEFILLLVVVFVWLALALVYAVVPGLNMPGYIRVWGIGAVVFLVLAVVLYRAARRQRKQT' A
#
# COMPACT_ATOMS: atom_id res chain seq x y z
N MET A 1 8.08 12.58 -9.24
CA MET A 1 6.96 12.59 -8.26
C MET A 1 5.67 11.88 -8.72
N LYS A 2 5.17 12.08 -9.96
CA LYS A 2 3.88 11.50 -10.39
C LYS A 2 3.95 9.98 -10.63
N GLN A 3 5.05 9.48 -11.21
CA GLN A 3 5.23 8.06 -11.49
C GLN A 3 5.44 7.25 -10.20
N GLU A 4 6.19 7.79 -9.25
CA GLU A 4 6.49 7.21 -7.93
C GLU A 4 5.20 7.09 -7.10
N PHE A 5 4.31 8.08 -7.19
CA PHE A 5 2.99 8.02 -6.56
C PHE A 5 2.11 6.92 -7.18
N ILE A 6 2.11 6.78 -8.51
CA ILE A 6 1.36 5.73 -9.22
C ILE A 6 1.91 4.35 -8.84
N LEU A 7 3.23 4.18 -8.80
CA LEU A 7 3.88 2.93 -8.38
C LEU A 7 3.47 2.54 -6.96
N LEU A 8 3.50 3.48 -6.00
CA LEU A 8 3.05 3.22 -4.64
C LEU A 8 1.58 2.81 -4.58
N LEU A 9 0.71 3.44 -5.38
CA LEU A 9 -0.71 3.09 -5.47
C LEU A 9 -0.91 1.66 -5.99
N VAL A 10 -0.16 1.27 -7.01
CA VAL A 10 -0.18 -0.10 -7.56
C VAL A 10 0.28 -1.10 -6.50
N VAL A 11 1.36 -0.81 -5.77
CA VAL A 11 1.86 -1.68 -4.70
C VAL A 11 0.82 -1.87 -3.59
N VAL A 12 0.15 -0.80 -3.16
CA VAL A 12 -0.96 -0.87 -2.18
C VAL A 12 -2.08 -1.79 -2.68
N PHE A 13 -2.46 -1.66 -3.95
CA PHE A 13 -3.50 -2.50 -4.56
C PHE A 13 -3.12 -3.98 -4.58
N VAL A 14 -1.88 -4.30 -4.97
CA VAL A 14 -1.38 -5.69 -4.98
C VAL A 14 -1.36 -6.27 -3.57
N TRP A 15 -0.91 -5.50 -2.58
CA TRP A 15 -0.88 -5.94 -1.19
C TRP A 15 -2.29 -6.18 -0.61
N LEU A 16 -3.25 -5.30 -0.92
CA LEU A 16 -4.65 -5.50 -0.54
C LEU A 16 -5.27 -6.73 -1.20
N ALA A 17 -5.02 -6.93 -2.49
CA ALA A 17 -5.50 -8.11 -3.22
C ALA A 17 -4.94 -9.40 -2.60
N LEU A 18 -3.64 -9.43 -2.29
CA LEU A 18 -3.02 -10.57 -1.61
C LEU A 18 -3.63 -10.80 -0.22
N ALA A 19 -3.78 -9.75 0.59
CA ALA A 19 -4.42 -9.87 1.90
C ALA A 19 -5.85 -10.45 1.80
N LEU A 20 -6.63 -10.02 0.80
CA LEU A 20 -7.97 -10.51 0.55
C LEU A 20 -7.98 -11.99 0.13
N VAL A 21 -7.09 -12.37 -0.79
CA VAL A 21 -6.93 -13.77 -1.23
C VAL A 21 -6.58 -14.66 -0.04
N TYR A 22 -5.64 -14.24 0.80
CA TYR A 22 -5.28 -14.98 2.02
C TYR A 22 -6.42 -15.04 3.05
N ALA A 23 -7.33 -14.07 3.08
CA ALA A 23 -8.48 -14.07 3.98
C ALA A 23 -9.64 -14.94 3.50
N VAL A 24 -9.83 -15.06 2.17
CA VAL A 24 -11.00 -15.71 1.56
C VAL A 24 -10.74 -17.17 1.17
N VAL A 25 -9.49 -17.54 0.87
CA VAL A 25 -9.15 -18.90 0.43
C VAL A 25 -8.94 -19.83 1.64
N PRO A 26 -9.84 -20.79 1.93
CA PRO A 26 -9.79 -21.61 3.14
C PRO A 26 -8.61 -22.59 3.20
N GLY A 27 -7.93 -22.83 2.07
CA GLY A 27 -6.74 -23.68 1.97
C GLY A 27 -5.43 -22.98 2.36
N LEU A 28 -5.41 -21.65 2.45
CA LEU A 28 -4.27 -20.87 2.95
C LEU A 28 -4.41 -20.69 4.46
N ASN A 29 -4.47 -21.80 5.21
CA ASN A 29 -4.67 -21.79 6.66
C ASN A 29 -3.42 -21.35 7.44
N MET A 30 -2.83 -20.21 7.06
CA MET A 30 -1.72 -19.55 7.75
C MET A 30 -2.20 -18.16 8.23
N PRO A 31 -3.00 -18.10 9.31
CA PRO A 31 -3.67 -16.87 9.77
C PRO A 31 -2.72 -15.70 10.07
N GLY A 32 -1.42 -15.96 10.25
CA GLY A 32 -0.40 -14.91 10.39
C GLY A 32 -0.17 -14.08 9.11
N TYR A 33 -0.35 -14.65 7.92
CA TYR A 33 0.01 -13.96 6.67
C TYR A 33 -0.97 -12.85 6.30
N ILE A 34 -2.26 -12.99 6.62
CA ILE A 34 -3.25 -11.91 6.43
C ILE A 34 -2.80 -10.64 7.16
N ARG A 35 -2.24 -10.78 8.37
CA ARG A 35 -1.69 -9.64 9.12
C ARG A 35 -0.46 -9.07 8.43
N VAL A 36 0.46 -9.89 7.95
CA VAL A 36 1.67 -9.40 7.26
C VAL A 36 1.27 -8.60 6.03
N TRP A 37 0.45 -9.18 5.14
CA TRP A 37 -0.06 -8.52 3.94
C TRP A 37 -0.98 -7.32 4.24
N GLY A 38 -1.75 -7.34 5.31
CA GLY A 38 -2.53 -6.17 5.74
C GLY A 38 -1.63 -5.02 6.22
N ILE A 39 -0.62 -5.34 7.05
CA ILE A 39 0.29 -4.35 7.64
C ILE A 39 1.11 -3.65 6.57
N GLY A 40 1.71 -4.38 5.61
CA GLY A 40 2.49 -3.68 4.59
C GLY A 40 1.61 -2.89 3.61
N ALA A 41 0.35 -3.26 3.38
CA ALA A 41 -0.58 -2.41 2.63
C ALA A 41 -0.75 -1.05 3.33
N VAL A 42 -0.90 -1.06 4.65
CA VAL A 42 -0.96 0.17 5.48
C VAL A 42 0.34 0.95 5.39
N VAL A 43 1.51 0.29 5.48
CA VAL A 43 2.82 0.96 5.35
C VAL A 43 2.97 1.67 4.01
N PHE A 44 2.67 0.98 2.90
CA PHE A 44 2.76 1.59 1.56
C PHE A 44 1.74 2.70 1.35
N LEU A 45 0.55 2.58 1.95
CA LEU A 45 -0.47 3.64 1.91
C LEU A 45 0.01 4.87 2.68
N VAL A 46 0.62 4.70 3.85
CA VAL A 46 1.23 5.80 4.61
C VAL A 46 2.34 6.47 3.79
N LEU A 47 3.22 5.69 3.14
CA LEU A 47 4.26 6.24 2.26
C LEU A 47 3.67 7.04 1.09
N ALA A 48 2.61 6.55 0.45
CA ALA A 48 1.92 7.26 -0.62
C ALA A 48 1.35 8.61 -0.15
N VAL A 49 0.75 8.65 1.05
CA VAL A 49 0.23 9.88 1.67
C VAL A 49 1.37 10.85 1.98
N VAL A 50 2.48 10.37 2.56
CA VAL A 50 3.66 11.22 2.85
C VAL A 50 4.23 11.80 1.56
N LEU A 51 4.39 10.99 0.51
CA LEU A 51 4.89 11.43 -0.79
C LEU A 51 3.97 12.48 -1.43
N TYR A 52 2.66 12.29 -1.35
CA TYR A 52 1.67 13.26 -1.83
C TYR A 52 1.76 14.60 -1.08
N ARG A 53 1.88 14.56 0.25
CA ARG A 53 2.03 15.77 1.08
C ARG A 53 3.35 16.49 0.79
N ALA A 54 4.44 15.75 0.60
CA ALA A 54 5.74 16.30 0.22
C ALA A 54 5.69 16.97 -1.16
N ALA A 55 5.08 16.31 -2.15
CA ALA A 55 4.91 16.87 -3.50
C ALA A 55 4.07 18.17 -3.49
N ARG A 56 3.01 18.22 -2.67
CA ARG A 56 2.21 19.45 -2.48
C ARG A 56 2.99 20.59 -1.83
N ARG A 57 3.86 20.29 -0.86
CA ARG A 57 4.71 21.31 -0.22
C ARG A 57 5.72 21.89 -1.19
N GLN A 58 6.39 21.04 -1.98
CA GLN A 58 7.35 21.49 -3.00
C GLN A 58 6.71 22.41 -4.04
N ARG A 59 5.52 22.07 -4.55
CA ARG A 59 4.78 22.95 -5.48
C ARG A 59 4.36 24.30 -4.92
N LYS A 60 4.32 24.45 -3.59
CA LYS A 60 3.91 25.70 -2.93
C LYS A 60 5.10 26.64 -2.66
N GLN A 61 6.33 26.17 -2.87
CA GLN A 61 7.57 26.92 -2.65
C GLN A 61 8.24 27.37 -3.96
N THR A 62 7.67 27.02 -5.13
CA THR A 62 8.04 27.54 -6.45
C THR A 62 6.96 28.50 -6.92
#